data_AF-A0A1G8ZVG6-F1
#
_entry.id   AF-A0A1G8ZVG6-F1
#
_cell.length_a   1.000
_cell.length_b   1.000
_cell.length_c   1.000
_cell.angle_alpha   90.00
_cell.angle_beta   90.00
_cell.angle_gamma   90.00
#
_symmetry.space_group_name_H-M   'P 1'
#
loop_
_entity.id
_entity.type
_entity.pdbx_description
1 polymer ?
#
loop_
_entity_poly.entity_id
_entity_poly.type
_entity_poly.pdbx_seq_one_letter_code
_entity_poly.pdbx_strand_id
1 'polypeptide(L)'
;MRKINLLCAALIPLLFGCNGSDDSPAEVKNSAPLANPDEVTLYQGEAVSIDVLANDTDPEGDTLSIVKAGNLTIEDNSVLYAAGEDQPPGEITISYTISDGALEASSSITITVLEKAGELPPLSRGEFVGSKECATCHNRQYEEWKDTRHATVMRKLYTEEGHTIDAPWGTEDKPRVVYADYQHKYTTFMKGDEYWVTLHDGVDATKEISYKIDAVGYRTQINFFSYDEEKNSLQVLPLVYWPDTGVGENERWTTWLSYFWYNPDGSFIAEPTWSMYRSISSYENKCAECHLTAFEIDKWKQLPIGFPVVTESNIWDAHWETGCEKCHGPGAEHSRSMNKEDIVNPADLTGDNRGSECSNCHQSGMPANKPIPYALELPYKFNEENPEDKGEHFNVGDNLSDFYTYMERANWIGNGHKRGSKSHPEEIAASSHGKAGLTCSSCHNPHSQELKLPGDQLCSSCHTDKDNAAHKMTSHDMLGVECIDCHMPFSKHSFERSRRYDIRSHSFKAYSPTDSLAVYDALLPFTEEGADEEQELTNAWKTIQALGNCYENFAYPPNMKQCTQFDIMPNACSSCHSSEFPTPGVFSDEERNKLIEGEKRYQRFLDASTQ
;
A
#
# COMPACT_ATOMS: atom_id res chain seq x y z
N MET A 1 -65.28 -3.71 24.80
CA MET A 1 -66.12 -4.36 25.85
C MET A 1 -66.20 -5.84 25.55
N ARG A 2 -65.91 -6.73 26.53
CA ARG A 2 -66.20 -8.20 26.53
C ARG A 2 -65.61 -9.05 25.37
N LYS A 3 -65.52 -10.39 25.47
CA LYS A 3 -65.04 -11.32 26.54
C LYS A 3 -65.16 -12.78 26.06
N ILE A 4 -64.39 -13.69 26.68
CA ILE A 4 -64.70 -15.12 26.95
C ILE A 4 -64.62 -16.15 25.79
N ASN A 5 -64.38 -17.47 26.01
CA ASN A 5 -63.51 -18.26 26.94
C ASN A 5 -63.75 -19.79 26.78
N LEU A 6 -62.92 -20.63 27.43
CA LEU A 6 -63.09 -22.09 27.74
C LEU A 6 -63.08 -23.07 26.52
N LEU A 7 -62.58 -24.32 26.59
CA LEU A 7 -61.67 -25.13 27.46
C LEU A 7 -61.37 -26.47 26.67
N CYS A 8 -60.71 -27.57 27.06
CA CYS A 8 -60.17 -28.15 28.31
C CYS A 8 -59.18 -29.33 28.01
N ALA A 9 -58.82 -30.10 29.06
CA ALA A 9 -58.34 -31.49 29.07
C ALA A 9 -56.87 -31.81 28.70
N ALA A 10 -55.99 -31.79 29.71
CA ALA A 10 -54.78 -32.62 29.82
C ALA A 10 -54.41 -32.82 31.32
N LEU A 11 -53.75 -33.94 31.64
CA LEU A 11 -53.39 -34.40 33.00
C LEU A 11 -52.14 -35.31 32.91
N ILE A 12 -51.20 -35.42 33.86
CA ILE A 12 -50.94 -34.69 35.12
C ILE A 12 -49.41 -34.63 35.30
N PRO A 13 -48.86 -33.46 35.68
CA PRO A 13 -47.98 -33.37 36.85
C PRO A 13 -48.53 -32.34 37.87
N LEU A 14 -47.69 -31.87 38.82
CA LEU A 14 -47.97 -30.99 40.00
C LEU A 14 -48.23 -31.77 41.31
N LEU A 15 -47.74 -31.38 42.51
CA LEU A 15 -46.96 -30.20 42.95
C LEU A 15 -45.97 -30.54 44.09
N PHE A 16 -44.79 -29.91 44.03
CA PHE A 16 -44.01 -29.24 45.11
C PHE A 16 -44.17 -29.63 46.59
N GLY A 17 -43.02 -29.70 47.26
CA GLY A 17 -42.81 -29.20 48.63
C GLY A 17 -41.47 -28.46 48.70
N CYS A 18 -41.45 -27.20 49.15
CA CYS A 18 -40.22 -26.39 49.18
C CYS A 18 -39.34 -26.71 50.40
N ASN A 19 -38.03 -26.88 50.19
CA ASN A 19 -37.00 -26.59 51.19
C ASN A 19 -35.60 -26.59 50.55
N GLY A 20 -34.72 -25.66 50.96
CA GLY A 20 -33.31 -25.60 50.52
C GLY A 20 -33.11 -24.91 49.17
N SER A 21 -32.80 -23.62 49.19
CA SER A 21 -32.31 -22.86 48.04
C SER A 21 -30.79 -22.71 48.13
N ASP A 22 -30.07 -23.73 47.66
CA ASP A 22 -28.61 -23.64 47.46
C ASP A 22 -28.30 -23.15 46.04
N ASP A 23 -28.85 -21.98 45.67
CA ASP A 23 -28.37 -21.18 44.54
C ASP A 23 -27.03 -20.52 44.91
N SER A 24 -26.03 -21.35 45.23
CA SER A 24 -24.64 -20.93 45.16
C SER A 24 -24.26 -20.82 43.68
N PRO A 25 -23.80 -19.67 43.18
CA PRO A 25 -23.17 -19.65 41.87
C PRO A 25 -22.01 -20.65 41.89
N ALA A 26 -21.88 -21.48 40.85
CA ALA A 26 -20.72 -22.34 40.73
C ALA A 26 -19.47 -21.46 40.68
N GLU A 27 -18.52 -21.69 41.60
CA GLU A 27 -17.25 -20.97 41.58
C GLU A 27 -16.57 -21.21 40.23
N VAL A 28 -16.43 -20.14 39.44
CA VAL A 28 -15.62 -20.17 38.23
C VAL A 28 -14.18 -20.36 38.68
N LYS A 29 -13.61 -21.52 38.35
CA LYS A 29 -12.34 -21.96 38.91
C LYS A 29 -11.19 -21.46 38.05
N ASN A 30 -10.71 -20.26 38.38
CA ASN A 30 -9.46 -19.60 37.96
C ASN A 30 -8.52 -20.57 37.21
N SER A 31 -8.35 -20.28 35.93
CA SER A 31 -7.38 -20.84 34.99
C SER A 31 -6.06 -20.07 35.13
N ALA A 32 -4.97 -20.54 34.51
CA ALA A 32 -3.78 -19.70 34.39
C ALA A 32 -3.94 -18.82 33.13
N PRO A 33 -3.41 -17.59 33.13
CA PRO A 33 -3.44 -16.74 31.95
C PRO A 33 -2.62 -17.33 30.80
N LEU A 34 -2.84 -16.85 29.58
CA LEU A 34 -2.14 -17.27 28.37
C LEU A 34 -1.18 -16.17 27.93
N ALA A 35 0.12 -16.43 28.11
CA ALA A 35 1.22 -15.58 27.64
C ALA A 35 1.68 -15.98 26.22
N ASN A 36 1.82 -15.01 25.32
CA ASN A 36 2.17 -15.16 23.91
C ASN A 36 3.56 -14.55 23.61
N PRO A 37 4.23 -14.88 22.49
CA PRO A 37 5.57 -14.37 22.22
C PRO A 37 5.54 -12.98 21.57
N ASP A 38 6.36 -12.06 22.08
CA ASP A 38 6.53 -10.71 21.55
C ASP A 38 7.75 -10.60 20.63
N GLU A 39 7.71 -9.63 19.72
CA GLU A 39 8.85 -9.20 18.93
C GLU A 39 8.97 -7.68 18.90
N VAL A 40 10.20 -7.17 18.98
CA VAL A 40 10.50 -5.74 18.78
C VAL A 40 11.79 -5.60 17.97
N THR A 41 11.91 -4.52 17.21
CA THR A 41 13.11 -4.18 16.44
C THR A 41 13.47 -2.72 16.67
N LEU A 42 14.75 -2.42 16.89
CA LEU A 42 15.29 -1.09 17.15
C LEU A 42 16.76 -1.00 16.74
N TYR A 43 17.29 0.21 16.60
CA TYR A 43 18.68 0.46 16.23
C TYR A 43 19.59 0.69 17.45
N GLN A 44 20.91 0.61 17.25
CA GLN A 44 21.90 0.93 18.28
C GLN A 44 21.70 2.34 18.86
N GLY A 45 21.66 2.46 20.19
CA GLY A 45 21.44 3.73 20.89
C GLY A 45 19.96 4.09 21.12
N GLU A 46 19.00 3.33 20.58
CA GLU A 46 17.58 3.54 20.82
C GLU A 46 17.07 2.87 22.12
N ALA A 47 15.90 3.31 22.58
CA ALA A 47 15.18 2.71 23.70
C ALA A 47 13.68 2.61 23.40
N VAL A 48 13.03 1.55 23.90
CA VAL A 48 11.64 1.20 23.61
C VAL A 48 10.94 0.69 24.85
N SER A 49 9.68 1.10 25.03
CA SER A 49 8.76 0.54 26.03
C SER A 49 7.84 -0.47 25.35
N ILE A 50 7.79 -1.69 25.88
CA ILE A 50 7.14 -2.85 25.25
C ILE A 50 5.93 -3.23 26.09
N ASP A 51 4.72 -3.07 25.55
CA ASP A 51 3.49 -3.58 26.15
C ASP A 51 3.31 -5.06 25.80
N VAL A 52 3.94 -5.92 26.59
CA VAL A 52 3.88 -7.39 26.49
C VAL A 52 2.52 -7.97 26.91
N LEU A 53 1.54 -7.14 27.28
CA LEU A 53 0.19 -7.59 27.62
C LEU A 53 -0.81 -7.39 26.46
N ALA A 54 -0.42 -6.68 25.40
CA ALA A 54 -1.30 -6.32 24.28
C ALA A 54 -1.79 -7.53 23.45
N ASN A 55 -1.12 -8.67 23.56
CA ASN A 55 -1.45 -9.96 22.92
C ASN A 55 -1.79 -11.07 23.93
N ASP A 56 -1.70 -10.80 25.23
CA ASP A 56 -1.95 -11.77 26.30
C ASP A 56 -3.42 -11.78 26.71
N THR A 57 -3.89 -12.93 27.21
CA THR A 57 -5.31 -13.14 27.53
C THR A 57 -5.50 -13.95 28.80
N ASP A 58 -6.53 -13.62 29.56
CA ASP A 58 -7.02 -14.45 30.66
C ASP A 58 -8.32 -15.18 30.26
N PRO A 59 -8.49 -16.49 30.55
CA PRO A 59 -9.70 -17.24 30.18
C PRO A 59 -10.98 -16.81 30.90
N GLU A 60 -10.88 -16.26 32.11
CA GLU A 60 -12.01 -15.74 32.89
C GLU A 60 -12.20 -14.21 32.71
N GLY A 61 -11.17 -13.51 32.21
CA GLY A 61 -11.15 -12.08 31.95
C GLY A 61 -10.55 -11.25 33.09
N ASP A 62 -9.76 -11.88 33.98
CA ASP A 62 -9.09 -11.20 35.08
C ASP A 62 -7.94 -10.29 34.63
N THR A 63 -7.54 -9.35 35.49
CA THR A 63 -6.63 -8.26 35.11
C THR A 63 -5.16 -8.70 35.13
N LEU A 64 -4.55 -8.74 33.94
CA LEU A 64 -3.14 -9.12 33.78
C LEU A 64 -2.16 -8.05 34.29
N SER A 65 -1.06 -8.52 34.87
CA SER A 65 0.05 -7.71 35.35
C SER A 65 1.41 -8.39 35.10
N ILE A 66 2.43 -7.62 34.75
CA ILE A 66 3.79 -8.16 34.56
C ILE A 66 4.46 -8.34 35.93
N VAL A 67 4.79 -9.59 36.29
CA VAL A 67 5.50 -9.91 37.54
C VAL A 67 7.00 -10.11 37.36
N LYS A 68 7.47 -10.30 36.12
CA LYS A 68 8.90 -10.48 35.79
C LYS A 68 9.20 -10.18 34.32
N ALA A 69 10.37 -9.61 34.03
CA ALA A 69 10.83 -9.32 32.66
C ALA A 69 12.34 -9.58 32.50
N GLY A 70 12.79 -10.79 32.83
CA GLY A 70 14.21 -11.17 32.77
C GLY A 70 15.13 -10.28 33.61
N ASN A 71 15.91 -9.43 32.94
CA ASN A 71 16.82 -8.44 33.51
C ASN A 71 16.43 -6.98 33.17
N LEU A 72 15.23 -6.76 32.60
CA LEU A 72 14.73 -5.46 32.19
C LEU A 72 13.89 -4.80 33.30
N THR A 73 13.71 -3.49 33.19
CA THR A 73 12.86 -2.71 34.09
C THR A 73 11.39 -2.87 33.67
N ILE A 74 10.50 -3.02 34.65
CA ILE A 74 9.05 -2.93 34.45
C ILE A 74 8.61 -1.55 34.94
N GLU A 75 8.03 -0.74 34.06
CA GLU A 75 7.49 0.60 34.37
C GLU A 75 6.09 0.72 33.75
N ASP A 76 5.12 1.23 34.51
CA ASP A 76 3.71 1.42 34.10
C ASP A 76 3.06 0.22 33.37
N ASN A 77 3.37 -1.00 33.83
CA ASN A 77 2.91 -2.28 33.27
C ASN A 77 3.40 -2.55 31.83
N SER A 78 4.52 -1.95 31.42
CA SER A 78 5.31 -2.25 30.22
C SER A 78 6.75 -2.65 30.59
N VAL A 79 7.50 -3.21 29.63
CA VAL A 79 8.91 -3.59 29.78
C VAL A 79 9.82 -2.61 29.03
N LEU A 80 10.76 -1.97 29.72
CA LEU A 80 11.70 -1.03 29.11
C LEU A 80 12.99 -1.73 28.63
N TYR A 81 13.33 -1.58 27.35
CA TYR A 81 14.62 -1.98 26.78
C TYR A 81 15.38 -0.78 26.19
N ALA A 82 16.71 -0.84 26.23
CA ALA A 82 17.59 0.12 25.57
C ALA A 82 18.80 -0.59 24.95
N ALA A 83 19.07 -0.34 23.68
CA ALA A 83 20.25 -0.80 22.97
C ALA A 83 21.41 0.18 23.21
N GLY A 84 22.57 -0.30 23.65
CA GLY A 84 23.77 0.54 23.71
C GLY A 84 24.29 0.90 22.31
N GLU A 85 24.89 2.08 22.15
CA GLU A 85 25.53 2.49 20.88
C GLU A 85 26.62 1.49 20.44
N ASP A 86 27.44 1.02 21.40
CA ASP A 86 28.48 0.00 21.19
C ASP A 86 27.93 -1.45 21.11
N GLN A 87 26.61 -1.68 21.22
CA GLN A 87 26.07 -3.04 21.27
C GLN A 87 26.13 -3.71 19.88
N PRO A 88 26.69 -4.92 19.73
CA PRO A 88 26.66 -5.63 18.45
C PRO A 88 25.22 -5.89 17.96
N PRO A 89 24.94 -5.72 16.66
CA PRO A 89 23.65 -6.09 16.08
C PRO A 89 23.36 -7.59 16.21
N GLY A 90 22.09 -7.95 16.39
CA GLY A 90 21.62 -9.33 16.53
C GLY A 90 20.35 -9.46 17.37
N GLU A 91 19.89 -10.70 17.53
CA GLU A 91 18.68 -11.04 18.31
C GLU A 91 19.02 -11.37 19.77
N ILE A 92 18.16 -10.92 20.69
CA ILE A 92 18.22 -11.18 22.13
C ILE A 92 16.83 -11.63 22.59
N THR A 93 16.71 -12.87 23.06
CA THR A 93 15.45 -13.39 23.63
C THR A 93 15.44 -13.23 25.15
N ILE A 94 14.39 -12.61 25.69
CA ILE A 94 14.22 -12.33 27.13
C ILE A 94 12.87 -12.90 27.58
N SER A 95 12.87 -13.73 28.62
CA SER A 95 11.63 -14.31 29.15
C SER A 95 10.94 -13.39 30.16
N TYR A 96 9.63 -13.21 29.98
CA TYR A 96 8.75 -12.47 30.88
C TYR A 96 7.69 -13.39 31.51
N THR A 97 7.09 -12.94 32.61
CA THR A 97 6.07 -13.66 33.39
C THR A 97 4.94 -12.70 33.74
N ILE A 98 3.71 -13.15 33.52
CA ILE A 98 2.46 -12.43 33.83
C ILE A 98 1.69 -13.12 34.96
N SER A 99 0.82 -12.38 35.63
CA SER A 99 -0.14 -12.90 36.60
C SER A 99 -1.49 -12.18 36.52
N ASP A 100 -2.55 -12.95 36.73
CA ASP A 100 -3.94 -12.57 37.03
C ASP A 100 -4.15 -12.14 38.51
N GLY A 101 -3.14 -12.36 39.37
CA GLY A 101 -3.19 -12.17 40.82
C GLY A 101 -3.27 -13.46 41.66
N ALA A 102 -3.39 -14.64 41.03
CA ALA A 102 -3.51 -15.95 41.68
C ALA A 102 -2.61 -17.04 41.07
N LEU A 103 -2.38 -17.01 39.76
CA LEU A 103 -1.57 -17.92 38.95
C LEU A 103 -0.61 -17.13 38.05
N GLU A 104 0.34 -17.83 37.43
CA GLU A 104 1.37 -17.21 36.58
C GLU A 104 1.52 -17.98 35.25
N ALA A 105 1.83 -17.24 34.19
CA ALA A 105 2.26 -17.78 32.90
C ALA A 105 3.54 -17.08 32.44
N SER A 106 4.29 -17.67 31.50
CA SER A 106 5.54 -17.09 31.02
C SER A 106 5.77 -17.36 29.54
N SER A 107 6.33 -16.36 28.88
CA SER A 107 6.65 -16.36 27.45
C SER A 107 7.98 -15.61 27.23
N SER A 108 8.23 -15.10 26.02
CA SER A 108 9.47 -14.45 25.61
C SER A 108 9.27 -13.29 24.66
N ILE A 109 9.98 -12.20 24.92
CA ILE A 109 10.23 -11.08 24.02
C ILE A 109 11.46 -11.43 23.17
N THR A 110 11.37 -11.29 21.84
CA THR A 110 12.51 -11.34 20.93
C THR A 110 12.87 -9.93 20.46
N ILE A 111 14.05 -9.46 20.88
CA ILE A 111 14.54 -8.11 20.62
C ILE A 111 15.59 -8.19 19.52
N THR A 112 15.29 -7.65 18.34
CA THR A 112 16.27 -7.53 17.24
C THR A 112 16.91 -6.15 17.28
N VAL A 113 18.20 -6.09 17.61
CA VAL A 113 18.98 -4.83 17.54
C VAL A 113 19.69 -4.76 16.20
N LEU A 114 19.42 -3.71 15.45
CA LEU A 114 20.01 -3.42 14.14
C LEU A 114 21.20 -2.47 14.26
N GLU A 115 22.12 -2.59 13.30
CA GLU A 115 23.19 -1.62 13.06
C GLU A 115 22.58 -0.24 12.81
N LYS A 116 22.98 0.81 13.55
CA LYS A 116 22.54 2.18 13.26
C LYS A 116 23.29 2.73 12.04
N ALA A 117 22.62 3.53 11.22
CA ALA A 117 23.24 4.17 10.07
C ALA A 117 24.45 5.02 10.51
N GLY A 118 25.60 4.77 9.89
CA GLY A 118 26.76 5.66 10.04
C GLY A 118 26.50 6.99 9.33
N GLU A 119 26.95 8.10 9.92
CA GLU A 119 26.94 9.40 9.25
C GLU A 119 27.77 9.33 7.96
N LEU A 120 27.10 9.25 6.82
CA LEU A 120 27.72 9.68 5.56
C LEU A 120 28.03 11.17 5.69
N PRO A 121 29.16 11.66 5.15
CA PRO A 121 29.36 13.10 5.04
C PRO A 121 28.19 13.66 4.23
N PRO A 122 27.50 14.74 4.67
CA PRO A 122 26.36 15.27 3.96
C PRO A 122 26.84 15.71 2.58
N LEU A 123 26.44 14.95 1.55
CA LEU A 123 26.74 15.28 0.17
C LEU A 123 26.18 16.68 -0.09
N SER A 124 26.93 17.50 -0.81
CA SER A 124 26.47 18.84 -1.14
C SER A 124 25.11 18.76 -1.81
N ARG A 125 24.16 19.61 -1.40
CA ARG A 125 22.93 19.92 -2.16
C ARG A 125 23.35 20.59 -3.48
N GLY A 126 23.83 19.75 -4.39
CA GLY A 126 24.58 20.11 -5.58
C GLY A 126 23.74 20.10 -6.83
N GLU A 127 24.39 20.40 -7.96
CA GLU A 127 23.72 20.44 -9.25
C GLU A 127 23.47 19.02 -9.77
N PHE A 128 22.32 18.81 -10.40
CA PHE A 128 22.01 17.59 -11.15
C PHE A 128 22.54 17.71 -12.58
N VAL A 129 23.11 16.63 -13.14
CA VAL A 129 23.67 16.58 -14.52
C VAL A 129 22.84 15.74 -15.49
N GLY A 130 21.91 14.93 -14.98
CA GLY A 130 21.02 14.07 -15.76
C GLY A 130 21.67 12.77 -16.22
N SER A 131 20.83 11.74 -16.39
CA SER A 131 21.24 10.35 -16.66
C SER A 131 22.12 10.18 -17.91
N LYS A 132 22.04 11.13 -18.87
CA LYS A 132 22.83 11.16 -20.10
C LYS A 132 24.29 11.56 -19.89
N GLU A 133 24.61 12.38 -18.89
CA GLU A 133 25.99 12.69 -18.53
C GLU A 133 26.65 11.47 -17.87
N CYS A 134 25.92 10.79 -16.97
CA CYS A 134 26.36 9.53 -16.36
C CYS A 134 26.71 8.46 -17.42
N ALA A 135 25.96 8.42 -18.53
CA ALA A 135 26.18 7.47 -19.63
C ALA A 135 27.56 7.57 -20.28
N THR A 136 28.21 8.74 -20.24
CA THR A 136 29.54 8.97 -20.86
C THR A 136 30.62 8.05 -20.28
N CYS A 137 30.52 7.73 -18.98
CA CYS A 137 31.42 6.85 -18.24
C CYS A 137 30.75 5.51 -17.86
N HIS A 138 29.46 5.52 -17.52
CA HIS A 138 28.69 4.37 -17.03
C HIS A 138 27.74 3.80 -18.08
N ASN A 139 28.18 3.77 -19.35
CA ASN A 139 27.37 3.32 -20.49
C ASN A 139 26.73 1.95 -20.26
N ARG A 140 27.37 1.01 -19.55
CA ARG A 140 26.75 -0.30 -19.26
C ARG A 140 25.49 -0.15 -18.41
N GLN A 141 25.59 0.57 -17.28
CA GLN A 141 24.48 0.80 -16.37
C GLN A 141 23.36 1.60 -17.05
N TYR A 142 23.73 2.59 -17.88
CA TYR A 142 22.76 3.35 -18.67
C TYR A 142 22.02 2.48 -19.70
N GLU A 143 22.72 1.60 -20.42
CA GLU A 143 22.10 0.65 -21.36
C GLU A 143 21.24 -0.41 -20.64
N GLU A 144 21.56 -0.77 -19.40
CA GLU A 144 20.70 -1.61 -18.55
C GLU A 144 19.44 -0.86 -18.05
N TRP A 145 19.51 0.47 -17.86
CA TRP A 145 18.46 1.29 -17.24
C TRP A 145 17.49 1.96 -18.22
N LYS A 146 17.95 2.45 -19.37
CA LYS A 146 17.23 3.40 -20.24
C LYS A 146 15.87 2.91 -20.79
N ASP A 147 15.69 1.60 -20.89
CA ASP A 147 14.47 0.96 -21.42
C ASP A 147 13.54 0.44 -20.30
N THR A 148 13.90 0.68 -19.03
CA THR A 148 13.14 0.23 -17.85
C THR A 148 12.00 1.17 -17.47
N ARG A 149 11.10 0.71 -16.58
CA ARG A 149 10.01 1.56 -16.09
C ARG A 149 10.48 2.73 -15.21
N HIS A 150 11.72 2.73 -14.70
CA HIS A 150 12.30 3.92 -14.06
C HIS A 150 12.63 4.99 -15.10
N ALA A 151 13.27 4.62 -16.21
CA ALA A 151 13.57 5.55 -17.30
C ALA A 151 12.30 6.05 -18.02
N THR A 152 11.29 5.19 -18.22
CA THR A 152 10.08 5.52 -18.98
C THR A 152 8.83 5.76 -18.13
N VAL A 153 8.95 6.12 -16.85
CA VAL A 153 7.78 6.34 -15.96
C VAL A 153 6.91 7.50 -16.44
N MET A 154 7.55 8.53 -17.01
CA MET A 154 6.94 9.74 -17.54
C MET A 154 7.48 10.04 -18.93
N ARG A 155 6.75 10.87 -19.68
CA ARG A 155 7.19 11.38 -20.99
C ARG A 155 6.52 12.70 -21.35
N LYS A 156 7.29 13.65 -21.90
CA LYS A 156 6.78 14.89 -22.51
C LYS A 156 6.41 14.60 -23.97
N LEU A 157 5.21 14.98 -24.41
CA LEU A 157 4.77 14.69 -25.78
C LEU A 157 5.34 15.65 -26.83
N TYR A 158 5.74 16.88 -26.44
CA TYR A 158 6.15 17.93 -27.37
C TYR A 158 7.67 18.10 -27.54
N THR A 159 8.50 17.26 -26.91
CA THR A 159 9.97 17.40 -26.91
C THR A 159 10.75 16.17 -27.38
N GLU A 160 10.07 15.09 -27.80
CA GLU A 160 10.69 13.79 -28.07
C GLU A 160 10.30 13.20 -29.44
N GLU A 161 11.17 12.36 -30.00
CA GLU A 161 10.83 11.57 -31.19
C GLU A 161 9.78 10.50 -30.85
N GLY A 162 8.70 10.44 -31.63
CA GLY A 162 7.64 9.43 -31.45
C GLY A 162 6.61 9.79 -30.37
N HIS A 163 6.07 11.02 -30.41
CA HIS A 163 5.01 11.55 -29.54
C HIS A 163 3.71 10.72 -29.42
N THR A 164 3.61 9.56 -30.09
CA THR A 164 2.40 8.73 -30.14
C THR A 164 2.03 8.15 -28.78
N ILE A 165 0.75 8.23 -28.44
CA ILE A 165 0.15 7.54 -27.28
C ILE A 165 -0.50 6.24 -27.76
N ASP A 166 -0.15 5.10 -27.15
CA ASP A 166 -0.80 3.81 -27.37
C ASP A 166 -2.18 3.73 -26.68
N ALA A 167 -3.14 4.42 -27.28
CA ALA A 167 -4.55 4.41 -26.91
C ALA A 167 -5.39 4.71 -28.18
N PRO A 168 -6.70 4.38 -28.22
CA PRO A 168 -7.50 4.54 -29.42
C PRO A 168 -8.18 5.93 -29.50
N TRP A 169 -7.65 6.83 -30.34
CA TRP A 169 -8.12 8.22 -30.48
C TRP A 169 -9.12 8.42 -31.63
N GLY A 170 -9.90 9.51 -31.59
CA GLY A 170 -10.60 10.06 -32.75
C GLY A 170 -9.76 11.10 -33.52
N THR A 171 -10.38 11.74 -34.51
CA THR A 171 -9.80 12.92 -35.22
C THR A 171 -10.62 14.17 -34.90
N GLU A 172 -10.11 15.37 -35.17
CA GLU A 172 -10.86 16.63 -34.96
C GLU A 172 -12.23 16.64 -35.69
N ASP A 173 -12.30 16.14 -36.95
CA ASP A 173 -13.58 15.98 -37.69
C ASP A 173 -14.48 14.83 -37.18
N LYS A 174 -13.92 13.86 -36.45
CA LYS A 174 -14.64 12.70 -35.93
C LYS A 174 -14.06 12.24 -34.58
N PRO A 175 -14.32 12.97 -33.49
CA PRO A 175 -13.81 12.63 -32.17
C PRO A 175 -14.38 11.30 -31.64
N ARG A 176 -13.62 10.54 -30.85
CA ARG A 176 -14.13 9.32 -30.19
C ARG A 176 -14.84 9.74 -28.91
N VAL A 177 -16.14 9.48 -28.81
CA VAL A 177 -16.86 9.58 -27.53
C VAL A 177 -16.52 8.37 -26.67
N VAL A 178 -16.21 8.63 -25.41
CA VAL A 178 -15.82 7.66 -24.40
C VAL A 178 -16.77 7.82 -23.21
N TYR A 179 -17.27 6.71 -22.67
CA TYR A 179 -18.01 6.67 -21.41
C TYR A 179 -17.19 5.83 -20.44
N ALA A 180 -16.49 6.49 -19.52
CA ALA A 180 -15.96 5.81 -18.34
C ALA A 180 -17.10 5.52 -17.36
N ASP A 181 -16.89 4.54 -16.47
CA ASP A 181 -17.65 4.25 -15.22
C ASP A 181 -19.19 4.35 -15.24
N TYR A 182 -19.80 4.36 -16.42
CA TYR A 182 -21.21 4.65 -16.71
C TYR A 182 -21.70 6.06 -16.32
N GLN A 183 -20.86 6.92 -15.72
CA GLN A 183 -21.22 8.29 -15.32
C GLN A 183 -20.49 9.33 -16.17
N HIS A 184 -19.18 9.19 -16.36
CA HIS A 184 -18.35 10.25 -16.92
C HIS A 184 -18.18 10.14 -18.44
N LYS A 185 -18.74 11.12 -19.16
CA LYS A 185 -18.58 11.28 -20.61
C LYS A 185 -17.33 12.10 -20.93
N TYR A 186 -16.47 11.54 -21.77
CA TYR A 186 -15.30 12.19 -22.35
C TYR A 186 -15.36 12.13 -23.88
N THR A 187 -14.56 12.97 -24.53
CA THR A 187 -14.33 12.90 -25.98
C THR A 187 -12.84 13.01 -26.26
N THR A 188 -12.26 12.04 -26.96
CA THR A 188 -10.81 11.95 -27.23
C THR A 188 -10.51 12.08 -28.72
N PHE A 189 -9.53 12.93 -29.07
CA PHE A 189 -9.16 13.17 -30.48
C PHE A 189 -7.71 13.66 -30.66
N MET A 190 -7.20 13.49 -31.88
CA MET A 190 -5.98 14.13 -32.35
C MET A 190 -6.30 15.39 -33.16
N LYS A 191 -5.47 16.42 -32.97
CA LYS A 191 -5.50 17.72 -33.67
C LYS A 191 -4.14 17.93 -34.35
N GLY A 192 -4.00 17.41 -35.56
CA GLY A 192 -2.67 17.20 -36.14
C GLY A 192 -1.92 16.18 -35.28
N ASP A 193 -0.75 16.59 -34.77
CA ASP A 193 0.11 15.77 -33.91
C ASP A 193 -0.20 15.95 -32.40
N GLU A 194 -1.10 16.88 -32.03
CA GLU A 194 -1.51 17.11 -30.65
C GLU A 194 -2.61 16.13 -30.20
N TYR A 195 -2.53 15.66 -28.96
CA TYR A 195 -3.57 14.86 -28.32
C TYR A 195 -4.48 15.73 -27.45
N TRP A 196 -5.79 15.55 -27.55
CA TRP A 196 -6.79 16.36 -26.86
C TRP A 196 -7.89 15.49 -26.22
N VAL A 197 -8.38 15.95 -25.06
CA VAL A 197 -9.55 15.40 -24.39
C VAL A 197 -10.52 16.50 -23.97
N THR A 198 -11.80 16.32 -24.28
CA THR A 198 -12.90 17.15 -23.80
C THR A 198 -13.65 16.41 -22.69
N LEU A 199 -13.71 17.03 -21.51
CA LEU A 199 -14.54 16.66 -20.38
C LEU A 199 -15.94 17.25 -20.58
N HIS A 200 -16.99 16.49 -20.29
CA HIS A 200 -18.38 16.97 -20.35
C HIS A 200 -19.01 16.98 -18.96
N ASP A 201 -19.87 17.95 -18.70
CA ASP A 201 -20.74 17.98 -17.50
C ASP A 201 -21.89 16.96 -17.68
N GLY A 202 -22.17 16.17 -16.65
CA GLY A 202 -23.21 15.13 -16.66
C GLY A 202 -24.64 15.66 -16.50
N VAL A 203 -24.82 16.90 -16.06
CA VAL A 203 -26.13 17.53 -15.78
C VAL A 203 -26.46 18.62 -16.81
N ASP A 204 -25.47 19.43 -17.20
CA ASP A 204 -25.61 20.52 -18.16
C ASP A 204 -24.78 20.25 -19.41
N ALA A 205 -25.41 19.59 -20.39
CA ALA A 205 -24.80 19.24 -21.67
C ALA A 205 -24.36 20.44 -22.56
N THR A 206 -24.44 21.68 -22.06
CA THR A 206 -23.81 22.86 -22.69
C THR A 206 -22.45 23.23 -22.07
N LYS A 207 -22.06 22.61 -20.95
CA LYS A 207 -20.74 22.78 -20.33
C LYS A 207 -19.80 21.64 -20.75
N GLU A 208 -18.67 22.03 -21.31
CA GLU A 208 -17.55 21.14 -21.61
C GLU A 208 -16.22 21.90 -21.42
N ILE A 209 -15.15 21.18 -21.11
CA ILE A 209 -13.80 21.74 -20.91
C ILE A 209 -12.80 20.89 -21.68
N SER A 210 -12.07 21.49 -22.62
CA SER A 210 -11.08 20.80 -23.47
C SER A 210 -9.66 21.07 -23.00
N TYR A 211 -8.89 19.99 -22.81
CA TYR A 211 -7.47 20.02 -22.46
C TYR A 211 -6.63 19.42 -23.57
N LYS A 212 -5.55 20.12 -23.91
CA LYS A 212 -4.41 19.55 -24.63
C LYS A 212 -3.67 18.62 -23.67
N ILE A 213 -3.25 17.46 -24.13
CA ILE A 213 -2.40 16.54 -23.38
C ILE A 213 -0.95 16.91 -23.69
N ASP A 214 -0.17 17.22 -22.67
CA ASP A 214 1.24 17.61 -22.75
C ASP A 214 2.18 16.48 -22.36
N ALA A 215 1.66 15.54 -21.59
CA ALA A 215 2.44 14.55 -20.90
C ALA A 215 1.64 13.27 -20.64
N VAL A 216 2.36 12.16 -20.60
CA VAL A 216 1.85 10.84 -20.22
C VAL A 216 2.70 10.21 -19.14
N GLY A 217 2.06 9.38 -18.30
CA GLY A 217 2.73 8.61 -17.25
C GLY A 217 2.27 7.16 -17.27
N TYR A 218 3.20 6.24 -17.09
CA TYR A 218 2.99 4.81 -17.26
C TYR A 218 3.09 4.07 -15.92
N ARG A 219 1.95 3.58 -15.43
CA ARG A 219 1.85 2.61 -14.32
C ARG A 219 1.19 1.33 -14.84
N THR A 220 0.21 0.80 -14.10
CA THR A 220 -0.75 -0.23 -14.56
C THR A 220 -1.65 0.27 -15.69
N GLN A 221 -1.71 1.59 -15.88
CA GLN A 221 -2.52 2.33 -16.84
C GLN A 221 -1.69 3.51 -17.38
N ILE A 222 -2.14 4.11 -18.47
CA ILE A 222 -1.65 5.40 -18.98
C ILE A 222 -2.45 6.52 -18.32
N ASN A 223 -1.75 7.39 -17.59
CA ASN A 223 -2.28 8.65 -17.08
C ASN A 223 -2.02 9.79 -18.07
N PHE A 224 -2.95 10.74 -18.16
CA PHE A 224 -2.85 11.94 -19.01
C PHE A 224 -2.71 13.21 -18.18
N PHE A 225 -1.84 14.13 -18.64
CA PHE A 225 -1.59 15.39 -17.95
C PHE A 225 -1.60 16.57 -18.94
N SER A 226 -2.02 17.74 -18.46
CA SER A 226 -2.09 19.00 -19.22
C SER A 226 -1.28 20.09 -18.52
N TYR A 227 -0.46 20.83 -19.26
CA TYR A 227 0.48 21.80 -18.69
C TYR A 227 -0.08 23.23 -18.67
N ASP A 228 0.15 23.92 -17.56
CA ASP A 228 -0.31 25.29 -17.31
C ASP A 228 0.89 26.24 -17.27
N GLU A 229 1.27 26.75 -18.45
CA GLU A 229 2.46 27.60 -18.66
C GLU A 229 2.47 28.84 -17.75
N GLU A 230 1.31 29.42 -17.43
CA GLU A 230 1.21 30.59 -16.55
C GLU A 230 1.56 30.30 -15.08
N LYS A 231 1.53 29.02 -14.68
CA LYS A 231 1.71 28.58 -13.27
C LYS A 231 2.90 27.65 -13.07
N ASN A 232 3.57 27.23 -14.15
CA ASN A 232 4.50 26.10 -14.17
C ASN A 232 3.96 24.90 -13.36
N SER A 233 2.75 24.47 -13.72
CA SER A 233 1.97 23.46 -12.99
C SER A 233 1.43 22.41 -13.96
N LEU A 234 1.49 21.13 -13.59
CA LEU A 234 1.07 20.04 -14.47
C LEU A 234 -0.19 19.38 -13.90
N GLN A 235 -1.32 19.55 -14.59
CA GLN A 235 -2.61 19.06 -14.12
C GLN A 235 -2.84 17.59 -14.45
N VAL A 236 -3.23 16.81 -13.44
CA VAL A 236 -3.72 15.43 -13.59
C VAL A 236 -5.16 15.45 -14.12
N LEU A 237 -5.35 14.89 -15.31
CA LEU A 237 -6.66 14.78 -15.96
C LEU A 237 -7.43 13.56 -15.45
N PRO A 238 -8.79 13.58 -15.41
CA PRO A 238 -9.57 12.54 -14.75
C PRO A 238 -9.81 11.29 -15.61
N LEU A 239 -9.24 11.23 -16.82
CA LEU A 239 -9.34 10.11 -17.75
C LEU A 239 -8.04 9.31 -17.75
N VAL A 240 -8.13 7.99 -17.80
CA VAL A 240 -6.98 7.08 -17.94
C VAL A 240 -7.31 5.93 -18.89
N TYR A 241 -6.29 5.33 -19.51
CA TYR A 241 -6.43 4.20 -20.44
C TYR A 241 -5.62 2.99 -19.98
N TRP A 242 -6.21 1.80 -20.00
CA TRP A 242 -5.58 0.55 -19.60
C TRP A 242 -5.09 -0.24 -20.83
N PRO A 243 -3.78 -0.28 -21.09
CA PRO A 243 -3.24 -1.10 -22.18
C PRO A 243 -3.23 -2.58 -21.78
N ASP A 244 -3.45 -3.46 -22.76
CA ASP A 244 -3.21 -4.91 -22.61
C ASP A 244 -4.03 -5.63 -21.50
N THR A 245 -5.32 -5.29 -21.36
CA THR A 245 -6.25 -5.87 -20.35
C THR A 245 -7.45 -6.60 -20.96
N GLY A 246 -7.24 -7.47 -21.96
CA GLY A 246 -8.22 -8.47 -22.45
C GLY A 246 -9.51 -7.95 -23.13
N VAL A 247 -10.31 -7.15 -22.41
CA VAL A 247 -11.60 -6.56 -22.77
C VAL A 247 -11.57 -5.64 -24.01
N GLY A 248 -12.73 -5.20 -24.49
CA GLY A 248 -12.88 -4.36 -25.68
C GLY A 248 -12.31 -2.94 -25.52
N GLU A 249 -11.95 -2.30 -26.64
CA GLU A 249 -11.28 -0.98 -26.68
C GLU A 249 -11.93 0.11 -25.80
N ASN A 250 -13.26 0.10 -25.69
CA ASN A 250 -14.00 1.12 -24.96
C ASN A 250 -14.02 0.86 -23.45
N GLU A 251 -13.95 -0.40 -23.03
CA GLU A 251 -13.97 -0.85 -21.63
C GLU A 251 -12.63 -0.59 -20.93
N ARG A 252 -11.57 -0.34 -21.72
CA ARG A 252 -10.22 0.04 -21.27
C ARG A 252 -10.08 1.51 -20.88
N TRP A 253 -11.05 2.35 -21.19
CA TRP A 253 -11.08 3.74 -20.70
C TRP A 253 -11.85 3.79 -19.39
N THR A 254 -11.24 4.37 -18.36
CA THR A 254 -11.91 4.59 -17.07
C THR A 254 -11.52 5.93 -16.46
N THR A 255 -12.14 6.28 -15.35
CA THR A 255 -11.86 7.53 -14.64
C THR A 255 -10.97 7.31 -13.43
N TRP A 256 -10.08 8.26 -13.17
CA TRP A 256 -9.21 8.28 -12.00
C TRP A 256 -9.19 9.69 -11.43
N LEU A 257 -9.39 9.84 -10.11
CA LEU A 257 -9.47 11.14 -9.43
C LEU A 257 -10.59 12.09 -9.93
N SER A 258 -11.65 11.58 -10.56
CA SER A 258 -12.82 12.36 -11.01
C SER A 258 -13.45 13.22 -9.91
N TYR A 259 -13.38 12.79 -8.65
CA TYR A 259 -13.91 13.53 -7.49
C TYR A 259 -13.24 14.90 -7.22
N PHE A 260 -12.12 15.22 -7.86
CA PHE A 260 -11.54 16.58 -7.87
C PHE A 260 -12.09 17.49 -9.00
N TRP A 261 -12.86 16.91 -9.93
CA TRP A 261 -13.40 17.56 -11.13
C TRP A 261 -14.92 17.62 -11.14
N TYR A 262 -15.56 16.58 -10.60
CA TYR A 262 -16.98 16.33 -10.67
C TYR A 262 -17.62 16.22 -9.27
N ASN A 263 -18.77 16.88 -9.14
CA ASN A 263 -19.74 16.53 -8.12
C ASN A 263 -20.29 15.12 -8.41
N PRO A 264 -20.78 14.39 -7.40
CA PRO A 264 -21.23 13.01 -7.56
C PRO A 264 -22.60 12.85 -8.25
N ASP A 265 -23.21 13.95 -8.71
CA ASP A 265 -24.32 13.93 -9.69
C ASP A 265 -23.82 14.03 -11.15
N GLY A 266 -22.51 14.06 -11.36
CA GLY A 266 -21.85 14.23 -12.65
C GLY A 266 -21.65 15.69 -13.09
N SER A 267 -22.15 16.69 -12.34
CA SER A 267 -21.92 18.10 -12.67
C SER A 267 -20.49 18.55 -12.34
N PHE A 268 -19.95 19.55 -13.05
CA PHE A 268 -18.62 20.07 -12.71
C PHE A 268 -18.59 20.75 -11.33
N ILE A 269 -17.49 20.58 -10.59
CA ILE A 269 -17.23 21.33 -9.36
C ILE A 269 -17.06 22.82 -9.72
N ALA A 270 -17.72 23.69 -8.98
CA ALA A 270 -17.66 25.14 -9.19
C ALA A 270 -16.49 25.80 -8.43
N GLU A 271 -16.10 26.98 -8.89
CA GLU A 271 -15.13 27.83 -8.19
C GLU A 271 -15.70 28.44 -6.90
N PRO A 272 -14.88 28.66 -5.85
CA PRO A 272 -13.42 28.47 -5.79
C PRO A 272 -12.97 27.04 -5.42
N THR A 273 -13.91 26.12 -5.19
CA THR A 273 -13.61 24.76 -4.73
C THR A 273 -12.82 23.97 -5.78
N TRP A 274 -13.12 24.17 -7.07
CA TRP A 274 -12.40 23.53 -8.16
C TRP A 274 -10.91 23.94 -8.21
N SER A 275 -10.58 25.23 -8.13
CA SER A 275 -9.18 25.71 -8.05
C SER A 275 -8.42 25.15 -6.84
N MET A 276 -9.10 24.97 -5.70
CA MET A 276 -8.52 24.33 -4.52
C MET A 276 -8.20 22.84 -4.78
N TYR A 277 -9.16 22.07 -5.29
CA TYR A 277 -8.93 20.66 -5.64
C TYR A 277 -7.93 20.50 -6.78
N ARG A 278 -7.91 21.41 -7.75
CA ARG A 278 -6.90 21.47 -8.80
C ARG A 278 -5.50 21.62 -8.21
N SER A 279 -5.32 22.52 -7.24
CA SER A 279 -4.05 22.68 -6.53
C SER A 279 -3.62 21.39 -5.81
N ILE A 280 -4.53 20.74 -5.07
CA ILE A 280 -4.25 19.50 -4.30
C ILE A 280 -3.99 18.29 -5.21
N SER A 281 -4.55 18.29 -6.42
CA SER A 281 -4.48 17.18 -7.39
C SER A 281 -3.45 17.36 -8.49
N SER A 282 -2.73 18.49 -8.51
CA SER A 282 -1.64 18.74 -9.46
C SER A 282 -0.47 17.77 -9.26
N TYR A 283 0.31 17.57 -10.31
CA TYR A 283 1.33 16.53 -10.38
C TYR A 283 2.50 16.80 -9.43
N GLU A 284 2.91 18.06 -9.30
CA GLU A 284 3.91 18.55 -8.33
C GLU A 284 3.51 18.22 -6.88
N ASN A 285 2.21 18.15 -6.58
CA ASN A 285 1.68 17.82 -5.26
C ASN A 285 1.44 16.31 -5.04
N LYS A 286 1.44 15.47 -6.10
CA LYS A 286 1.02 14.06 -5.98
C LYS A 286 1.95 13.00 -6.58
N CYS A 287 2.87 13.37 -7.46
CA CYS A 287 3.58 12.42 -8.31
C CYS A 287 5.03 12.82 -8.63
N ALA A 288 5.32 14.11 -8.76
CA ALA A 288 6.61 14.62 -9.23
C ALA A 288 7.81 14.00 -8.51
N GLU A 289 7.78 14.00 -7.18
CA GLU A 289 8.84 13.45 -6.35
C GLU A 289 9.24 12.01 -6.71
N CYS A 290 8.29 11.09 -6.90
CA CYS A 290 8.60 9.69 -7.15
C CYS A 290 8.95 9.37 -8.60
N HIS A 291 8.64 10.28 -9.53
CA HIS A 291 8.62 9.99 -10.97
C HIS A 291 9.46 10.98 -11.81
N LEU A 292 10.01 12.03 -11.19
CA LEU A 292 10.94 12.99 -11.78
C LEU A 292 12.23 13.02 -10.95
N THR A 293 13.33 13.39 -11.60
CA THR A 293 14.64 13.63 -10.99
C THR A 293 14.98 15.11 -11.11
N ALA A 294 15.79 15.65 -10.19
CA ALA A 294 16.03 17.10 -10.09
C ALA A 294 14.75 17.96 -9.94
N PHE A 295 13.65 17.37 -9.44
CA PHE A 295 12.44 18.12 -9.08
C PHE A 295 12.68 18.90 -7.79
N GLU A 296 12.45 20.21 -7.85
CA GLU A 296 12.53 21.12 -6.71
C GLU A 296 11.23 21.92 -6.56
N ILE A 297 10.79 22.04 -5.31
CA ILE A 297 9.76 22.99 -4.87
C ILE A 297 10.45 24.34 -4.68
N ASP A 298 9.88 25.41 -5.23
CA ASP A 298 10.35 26.78 -4.96
C ASP A 298 9.55 27.42 -3.82
N LYS A 299 8.23 27.22 -3.81
CA LYS A 299 7.31 27.71 -2.78
C LYS A 299 6.14 26.77 -2.55
N TRP A 300 5.57 26.85 -1.34
CA TRP A 300 4.34 26.20 -0.95
C TRP A 300 3.43 27.17 -0.19
N LYS A 301 2.19 26.77 0.09
CA LYS A 301 1.31 27.49 1.03
C LYS A 301 0.44 26.53 1.82
N GLN A 302 0.05 26.97 3.01
CA GLN A 302 -0.98 26.32 3.81
C GLN A 302 -2.38 26.73 3.28
N LEU A 303 -3.17 25.77 2.80
CA LEU A 303 -4.57 26.01 2.43
C LEU A 303 -5.44 26.24 3.69
N PRO A 304 -6.59 26.94 3.59
CA PRO A 304 -7.48 27.19 4.73
C PRO A 304 -8.00 25.92 5.42
N ILE A 305 -8.03 24.80 4.71
CA ILE A 305 -8.38 23.46 5.20
C ILE A 305 -7.20 22.72 5.85
N GLY A 306 -6.07 23.40 6.09
CA GLY A 306 -4.90 22.87 6.80
C GLY A 306 -3.88 22.13 5.93
N PHE A 307 -4.15 21.92 4.64
CA PHE A 307 -3.26 21.18 3.75
C PHE A 307 -2.15 22.08 3.17
N PRO A 308 -0.85 21.74 3.31
CA PRO A 308 0.19 22.33 2.48
C PRO A 308 -0.01 21.93 1.02
N VAL A 309 0.26 22.85 0.10
CA VAL A 309 0.39 22.58 -1.34
C VAL A 309 1.56 23.36 -1.93
N VAL A 310 2.32 22.71 -2.80
CA VAL A 310 3.29 23.34 -3.72
C VAL A 310 2.54 24.36 -4.59
N THR A 311 3.14 25.53 -4.79
CA THR A 311 2.58 26.61 -5.60
C THR A 311 3.52 27.15 -6.67
N GLU A 312 4.83 27.01 -6.47
CA GLU A 312 5.87 27.29 -7.46
C GLU A 312 6.90 26.15 -7.38
N SER A 313 7.36 25.65 -8.52
CA SER A 313 8.32 24.55 -8.63
C SER A 313 8.99 24.55 -10.01
N ASN A 314 10.05 23.77 -10.17
CA ASN A 314 10.75 23.61 -11.45
C ASN A 314 10.18 22.49 -12.36
N ILE A 315 8.97 21.99 -12.11
CA ILE A 315 8.41 20.74 -12.68
C ILE A 315 8.63 20.53 -14.19
N TRP A 316 8.51 21.58 -15.01
CA TRP A 316 8.71 21.48 -16.46
C TRP A 316 10.17 21.41 -16.90
N ASP A 317 11.11 21.91 -16.10
CA ASP A 317 12.55 21.91 -16.38
C ASP A 317 13.30 20.76 -15.68
N ALA A 318 12.66 20.07 -14.72
CA ALA A 318 13.14 18.83 -14.11
C ALA A 318 13.42 17.72 -15.14
N HIS A 319 14.14 16.68 -14.72
CA HIS A 319 14.40 15.47 -15.51
C HIS A 319 13.20 14.51 -15.41
N TRP A 320 12.70 14.03 -16.55
CA TRP A 320 11.38 13.37 -16.65
C TRP A 320 11.46 11.84 -16.56
N GLU A 321 12.34 11.40 -15.69
CA GLU A 321 12.70 10.01 -15.44
C GLU A 321 12.90 9.78 -13.92
N THR A 322 12.79 8.54 -13.47
CA THR A 322 13.49 8.08 -12.25
C THR A 322 14.94 7.76 -12.65
N GLY A 323 15.74 8.83 -12.75
CA GLY A 323 17.11 8.84 -13.27
C GLY A 323 18.15 8.38 -12.27
N CYS A 324 19.40 8.26 -12.74
CA CYS A 324 20.52 7.79 -11.92
C CYS A 324 20.61 8.55 -10.59
N GLU A 325 20.54 9.88 -10.66
CA GLU A 325 20.69 10.79 -9.52
C GLU A 325 19.53 10.72 -8.51
N LYS A 326 18.39 10.06 -8.84
CA LYS A 326 17.31 9.80 -7.88
C LYS A 326 17.69 8.73 -6.85
N CYS A 327 18.57 7.80 -7.23
CA CYS A 327 19.12 6.77 -6.33
C CYS A 327 20.56 7.07 -5.90
N HIS A 328 21.29 7.91 -6.65
CA HIS A 328 22.71 8.22 -6.43
C HIS A 328 22.99 9.62 -5.86
N GLY A 329 21.97 10.49 -5.72
CA GLY A 329 22.14 11.89 -5.36
C GLY A 329 22.67 12.76 -6.51
N PRO A 330 22.83 14.09 -6.31
CA PRO A 330 23.28 15.02 -7.35
C PRO A 330 24.69 14.70 -7.85
N GLY A 331 24.85 14.52 -9.15
CA GLY A 331 26.08 13.98 -9.75
C GLY A 331 27.14 15.00 -10.20
N ALA A 332 26.90 16.31 -10.07
CA ALA A 332 27.77 17.32 -10.69
C ALA A 332 29.22 17.32 -10.18
N GLU A 333 29.47 17.11 -8.89
CA GLU A 333 30.84 17.10 -8.38
C GLU A 333 31.57 15.80 -8.78
N HIS A 334 30.91 14.65 -8.67
CA HIS A 334 31.42 13.38 -9.18
C HIS A 334 31.72 13.40 -10.69
N SER A 335 30.89 14.05 -11.51
CA SER A 335 31.14 14.26 -12.95
C SER A 335 32.45 15.03 -13.20
N ARG A 336 32.78 16.00 -12.34
CA ARG A 336 34.00 16.83 -12.44
C ARG A 336 35.24 16.13 -11.86
N SER A 337 35.07 15.43 -10.74
CA SER A 337 36.16 14.88 -9.92
C SER A 337 36.52 13.44 -10.29
N MET A 338 35.53 12.66 -10.76
CA MET A 338 35.55 11.21 -10.95
C MET A 338 35.82 10.40 -9.66
N ASN A 339 35.75 11.00 -8.46
CA ASN A 339 35.91 10.25 -7.21
C ASN A 339 34.59 9.58 -6.82
N LYS A 340 34.67 8.31 -6.40
CA LYS A 340 33.51 7.54 -5.88
C LYS A 340 32.99 7.99 -4.50
N GLU A 341 33.59 9.04 -3.92
CA GLU A 341 33.22 9.61 -2.61
C GLU A 341 32.36 10.88 -2.77
N ASP A 342 32.29 11.45 -3.99
CA ASP A 342 31.51 12.65 -4.31
C ASP A 342 30.09 12.34 -4.84
N ILE A 343 29.60 11.11 -4.62
CA ILE A 343 28.27 10.60 -5.04
C ILE A 343 27.84 9.43 -4.14
N VAL A 344 26.53 9.17 -3.99
CA VAL A 344 26.06 7.99 -3.24
C VAL A 344 26.33 6.72 -4.03
N ASN A 345 26.85 5.70 -3.36
CA ASN A 345 26.74 4.32 -3.78
C ASN A 345 25.74 3.61 -2.83
N PRO A 346 24.53 3.24 -3.28
CA PRO A 346 23.55 2.58 -2.40
C PRO A 346 24.02 1.27 -1.75
N ALA A 347 25.05 0.61 -2.29
CA ALA A 347 25.66 -0.56 -1.66
C ALA A 347 26.51 -0.24 -0.42
N ASP A 348 26.88 1.03 -0.21
CA ASP A 348 27.61 1.51 0.96
C ASP A 348 26.66 2.07 2.07
N LEU A 349 25.33 2.00 1.87
CA LEU A 349 24.33 2.43 2.86
C LEU A 349 24.20 1.42 4.02
N THR A 350 24.27 1.93 5.26
CA THR A 350 24.24 1.15 6.51
C THR A 350 23.00 1.46 7.34
N GLY A 351 22.64 0.54 8.23
CA GLY A 351 21.53 0.67 9.17
C GLY A 351 20.22 1.17 8.60
N ASP A 352 19.62 2.15 9.27
CA ASP A 352 18.36 2.85 8.93
C ASP A 352 18.30 3.31 7.46
N ASN A 353 19.45 3.75 6.93
CA ASN A 353 19.55 4.29 5.58
C ASN A 353 19.63 3.18 4.50
N ARG A 354 19.82 1.91 4.89
CA ARG A 354 19.93 0.78 3.96
C ARG A 354 18.58 0.49 3.29
N GLY A 355 18.48 0.72 1.98
CA GLY A 355 17.23 0.59 1.23
C GLY A 355 16.44 1.89 1.13
N SER A 356 16.89 2.98 1.77
CA SER A 356 16.25 4.31 1.69
C SER A 356 16.16 4.83 0.25
N GLU A 357 17.10 4.44 -0.62
CA GLU A 357 17.09 4.75 -2.06
C GLU A 357 15.88 4.15 -2.80
N CYS A 358 15.33 3.05 -2.26
CA CYS A 358 14.08 2.45 -2.72
C CYS A 358 12.89 3.00 -1.93
N SER A 359 13.00 3.11 -0.60
CA SER A 359 11.90 3.51 0.28
C SER A 359 11.32 4.87 -0.06
N ASN A 360 12.17 5.83 -0.47
CA ASN A 360 11.76 7.17 -0.87
C ASN A 360 10.62 7.21 -1.92
N CYS A 361 10.49 6.15 -2.74
CA CYS A 361 9.43 6.03 -3.74
C CYS A 361 8.51 4.81 -3.54
N HIS A 362 8.97 3.77 -2.85
CA HIS A 362 8.27 2.50 -2.67
C HIS A 362 7.66 2.28 -1.27
N GLN A 363 7.84 3.20 -0.33
CA GLN A 363 7.16 3.27 0.98
C GLN A 363 6.06 4.32 0.99
N SER A 364 5.09 4.16 1.89
CA SER A 364 4.04 5.16 2.16
C SER A 364 4.38 6.00 3.39
N GLY A 365 4.19 7.31 3.30
CA GLY A 365 4.54 8.24 4.36
C GLY A 365 4.01 9.65 4.14
N MET A 366 4.25 10.51 5.13
CA MET A 366 3.91 11.94 5.11
C MET A 366 5.17 12.79 5.37
N PRO A 367 5.21 14.05 4.91
CA PRO A 367 6.18 15.06 5.34
C PRO A 367 6.35 15.08 6.86
N ALA A 368 7.58 14.90 7.36
CA ALA A 368 7.83 14.59 8.78
C ALA A 368 7.29 15.63 9.78
N ASN A 369 7.30 16.92 9.42
CA ASN A 369 6.72 18.00 10.23
C ASN A 369 5.30 18.44 9.82
N LYS A 370 4.80 17.95 8.68
CA LYS A 370 3.43 18.20 8.20
C LYS A 370 2.68 16.88 7.92
N PRO A 371 2.46 16.04 8.95
CA PRO A 371 1.72 14.79 8.81
C PRO A 371 0.23 15.08 8.54
N ILE A 372 -0.15 15.11 7.26
CA ILE A 372 -1.54 15.24 6.83
C ILE A 372 -1.85 14.13 5.80
N PRO A 373 -2.80 13.22 6.09
CA PRO A 373 -3.05 12.06 5.24
C PRO A 373 -3.37 12.40 3.78
N TYR A 374 -2.74 11.66 2.86
CA TYR A 374 -3.09 11.49 1.44
C TYR A 374 -2.99 12.72 0.50
N ALA A 375 -2.56 13.88 1.00
CA ALA A 375 -2.32 15.04 0.13
C ALA A 375 -0.96 14.97 -0.56
N LEU A 376 0.12 14.84 0.22
CA LEU A 376 1.51 14.88 -0.20
C LEU A 376 2.21 13.59 0.28
N GLU A 377 2.53 12.68 -0.64
CA GLU A 377 3.46 11.57 -0.36
C GLU A 377 4.89 12.07 -0.68
N LEU A 378 5.36 13.09 0.07
CA LEU A 378 6.63 13.79 -0.16
C LEU A 378 7.60 13.61 1.03
N PRO A 379 8.89 13.31 0.78
CA PRO A 379 9.96 13.21 1.77
C PRO A 379 10.52 14.61 2.04
N TYR A 380 9.69 15.45 2.67
CA TYR A 380 9.92 16.89 2.75
C TYR A 380 9.70 17.41 4.17
N LYS A 381 10.56 18.35 4.58
CA LYS A 381 10.50 19.05 5.85
C LYS A 381 10.30 20.55 5.57
N PHE A 382 9.04 20.97 5.60
CA PHE A 382 8.62 22.32 5.18
C PHE A 382 9.07 23.41 6.17
N ASN A 383 9.43 24.61 5.70
CA ASN A 383 9.78 25.71 6.60
C ASN A 383 8.51 26.35 7.23
N GLU A 384 8.13 25.87 8.41
CA GLU A 384 6.93 26.37 9.11
C GLU A 384 6.97 27.85 9.50
N GLU A 385 8.17 28.41 9.72
CA GLU A 385 8.34 29.81 10.09
C GLU A 385 8.20 30.75 8.88
N ASN A 386 8.43 30.23 7.66
CA ASN A 386 8.31 30.97 6.41
C ASN A 386 7.80 30.07 5.26
N PRO A 387 6.48 30.04 4.99
CA PRO A 387 5.93 29.25 3.87
C PRO A 387 6.41 29.66 2.47
N GLU A 388 6.91 30.89 2.31
CA GLU A 388 7.55 31.36 1.05
C GLU A 388 8.98 30.82 0.86
N ASP A 389 9.48 30.00 1.80
CA ASP A 389 10.70 29.20 1.68
C ASP A 389 10.31 27.72 1.50
N LYS A 390 10.92 27.07 0.51
CA LYS A 390 10.72 25.64 0.22
C LYS A 390 10.94 24.76 1.46
N GLY A 391 11.99 25.01 2.24
CA GLY A 391 12.43 24.15 3.34
C GLY A 391 13.48 23.12 2.91
N GLU A 392 13.43 21.91 3.48
CA GLU A 392 14.44 20.87 3.26
C GLU A 392 13.88 19.63 2.54
N HIS A 393 14.57 19.23 1.47
CA HIS A 393 14.26 18.06 0.64
C HIS A 393 15.21 16.89 0.95
N PHE A 394 14.69 15.66 1.00
CA PHE A 394 15.47 14.44 1.20
C PHE A 394 16.36 14.11 0.00
N ASN A 395 17.66 14.01 0.24
CA ASN A 395 18.62 13.44 -0.70
C ASN A 395 18.99 12.03 -0.23
N VAL A 396 19.24 11.10 -1.16
CA VAL A 396 19.70 9.76 -0.77
C VAL A 396 21.03 9.90 -0.01
N GLY A 397 21.13 9.26 1.14
CA GLY A 397 22.24 9.42 2.10
C GLY A 397 21.88 10.26 3.33
N ASP A 398 20.87 11.15 3.24
CA ASP A 398 20.18 11.67 4.42
C ASP A 398 19.43 10.53 5.15
N ASN A 399 19.06 10.72 6.42
CA ASN A 399 18.12 9.80 7.08
C ASN A 399 16.69 10.09 6.63
N LEU A 400 16.04 9.11 6.00
CA LEU A 400 14.68 9.26 5.46
C LEU A 400 13.64 9.58 6.56
N SER A 401 13.84 9.15 7.81
CA SER A 401 12.89 9.42 8.90
C SER A 401 12.78 10.89 9.29
N ASP A 402 13.83 11.69 9.07
CA ASP A 402 13.86 13.14 9.34
C ASP A 402 12.99 13.94 8.36
N PHE A 403 12.58 13.32 7.25
CA PHE A 403 11.83 13.93 6.15
C PHE A 403 10.49 13.24 5.87
N TYR A 404 10.37 11.95 6.18
CA TYR A 404 9.24 11.11 5.78
C TYR A 404 8.78 10.19 6.93
N THR A 405 7.73 10.59 7.65
CA THR A 405 7.10 9.77 8.69
C THR A 405 6.29 8.64 8.05
N TYR A 406 6.41 7.43 8.58
CA TYR A 406 5.71 6.25 8.08
C TYR A 406 4.16 6.39 8.10
N MET A 407 3.51 5.95 7.02
CA MET A 407 2.07 5.67 6.97
C MET A 407 1.81 4.18 6.81
N GLU A 408 1.28 3.53 7.84
CA GLU A 408 0.73 2.19 7.67
C GLU A 408 -0.52 2.22 6.77
N ARG A 409 -0.40 1.69 5.55
CA ARG A 409 -1.58 1.34 4.75
C ARG A 409 -2.24 0.12 5.39
N ALA A 410 -3.53 0.25 5.68
CA ALA A 410 -4.24 -0.60 6.62
C ALA A 410 -4.15 -2.10 6.29
N ASN A 411 -3.96 -2.88 7.35
CA ASN A 411 -3.77 -4.33 7.30
C ASN A 411 -5.01 -5.08 6.78
N TRP A 412 -4.79 -6.29 6.26
CA TRP A 412 -5.83 -7.27 6.00
C TRP A 412 -6.57 -7.63 7.30
N ILE A 413 -7.89 -7.84 7.19
CA ILE A 413 -8.76 -8.13 8.33
C ILE A 413 -8.27 -9.40 9.06
N GLY A 414 -7.92 -9.25 10.33
CA GLY A 414 -7.66 -10.35 11.26
C GLY A 414 -6.34 -11.12 11.12
N ASN A 415 -5.45 -10.80 10.17
CA ASN A 415 -4.24 -11.61 9.93
C ASN A 415 -2.90 -10.85 9.80
N GLY A 416 -2.90 -9.52 9.93
CA GLY A 416 -1.69 -8.69 10.06
C GLY A 416 -0.82 -8.55 8.79
N HIS A 417 -1.29 -8.98 7.62
CA HIS A 417 -0.58 -8.70 6.36
C HIS A 417 -0.90 -7.28 5.88
N LYS A 418 0.09 -6.59 5.30
CA LYS A 418 -0.08 -5.22 4.77
C LYS A 418 -0.68 -5.22 3.37
N ARG A 419 -1.32 -4.11 3.00
CA ARG A 419 -2.09 -4.00 1.75
C ARG A 419 -1.90 -2.65 1.07
N GLY A 420 -1.51 -2.65 -0.20
CA GLY A 420 -1.54 -1.46 -1.04
C GLY A 420 -0.45 -1.42 -2.11
N SER A 421 -0.38 -0.27 -2.79
CA SER A 421 0.77 0.12 -3.59
C SER A 421 1.68 1.02 -2.75
N LYS A 422 3.00 0.77 -2.78
CA LYS A 422 4.02 1.36 -1.90
C LYS A 422 4.01 0.83 -0.44
N SER A 423 4.22 -0.47 -0.26
CA SER A 423 4.37 -1.11 1.07
C SER A 423 5.55 -2.08 1.16
N HIS A 424 6.39 -2.18 0.13
CA HIS A 424 7.42 -3.23 0.03
C HIS A 424 8.58 -3.06 1.02
N PRO A 425 9.16 -1.87 1.24
CA PRO A 425 10.17 -1.67 2.28
C PRO A 425 9.69 -2.14 3.65
N GLU A 426 8.44 -1.85 3.99
CA GLU A 426 7.85 -2.20 5.28
C GLU A 426 7.57 -3.71 5.40
N GLU A 427 7.12 -4.33 4.31
CA GLU A 427 6.95 -5.79 4.22
C GLU A 427 8.30 -6.53 4.25
N ILE A 428 9.35 -5.99 3.60
CA ILE A 428 10.71 -6.54 3.67
C ILE A 428 11.25 -6.42 5.09
N ALA A 429 11.17 -5.24 5.71
CA ALA A 429 11.68 -4.98 7.06
C ALA A 429 11.00 -5.87 8.12
N ALA A 430 9.69 -6.10 8.00
CA ALA A 430 8.96 -7.02 8.88
C ALA A 430 9.28 -8.51 8.60
N SER A 431 9.72 -8.86 7.39
CA SER A 431 10.04 -10.24 7.03
C SER A 431 11.35 -10.75 7.65
N SER A 432 11.48 -12.06 7.75
CA SER A 432 12.74 -12.72 8.14
C SER A 432 13.92 -12.38 7.22
N HIS A 433 13.68 -11.92 5.98
CA HIS A 433 14.74 -11.47 5.09
C HIS A 433 15.28 -10.09 5.49
N GLY A 434 14.40 -9.13 5.82
CA GLY A 434 14.81 -7.81 6.32
C GLY A 434 15.49 -7.89 7.68
N LYS A 435 14.96 -8.72 8.60
CA LYS A 435 15.63 -9.03 9.88
C LYS A 435 17.02 -9.64 9.69
N ALA A 436 17.23 -10.44 8.63
CA ALA A 436 18.53 -10.97 8.23
C ALA A 436 19.42 -9.96 7.46
N GLY A 437 19.00 -8.69 7.35
CA GLY A 437 19.75 -7.61 6.69
C GLY A 437 19.63 -7.54 5.17
N LEU A 438 18.75 -8.32 4.54
CA LEU A 438 18.55 -8.33 3.09
C LEU A 438 17.72 -7.13 2.63
N THR A 439 17.97 -6.71 1.39
CA THR A 439 17.45 -5.47 0.78
C THR A 439 16.77 -5.73 -0.56
N CYS A 440 16.05 -4.75 -1.11
CA CYS A 440 15.58 -4.75 -2.51
C CYS A 440 16.72 -5.11 -3.48
N SER A 441 17.85 -4.42 -3.32
CA SER A 441 19.10 -4.60 -4.08
C SER A 441 19.86 -5.88 -3.77
N SER A 442 19.41 -6.71 -2.81
CA SER A 442 19.93 -8.08 -2.61
C SER A 442 19.37 -9.03 -3.67
N CYS A 443 18.09 -8.88 -4.00
CA CYS A 443 17.35 -9.73 -4.95
C CYS A 443 17.28 -9.19 -6.39
N HIS A 444 17.11 -7.87 -6.55
CA HIS A 444 16.97 -7.20 -7.86
C HIS A 444 18.29 -6.56 -8.33
N ASN A 445 18.42 -6.37 -9.65
CA ASN A 445 19.36 -5.39 -10.21
C ASN A 445 18.67 -4.01 -10.25
N PRO A 446 19.15 -2.99 -9.52
CA PRO A 446 18.51 -1.67 -9.51
C PRO A 446 18.55 -0.96 -10.88
N HIS A 447 19.51 -1.31 -11.75
CA HIS A 447 19.62 -0.73 -13.09
C HIS A 447 18.58 -1.32 -14.04
N SER A 448 18.57 -2.64 -14.23
CA SER A 448 17.68 -3.32 -15.19
C SER A 448 16.29 -3.68 -14.66
N GLN A 449 16.00 -3.42 -13.37
CA GLN A 449 14.79 -3.84 -12.61
C GLN A 449 14.59 -5.37 -12.46
N GLU A 450 15.15 -6.17 -13.37
CA GLU A 450 15.16 -7.65 -13.36
C GLU A 450 15.72 -8.26 -12.06
N LEU A 451 15.31 -9.50 -11.80
CA LEU A 451 15.88 -10.34 -10.74
C LEU A 451 17.34 -10.71 -11.06
N LYS A 452 18.20 -10.80 -10.04
CA LYS A 452 19.60 -11.25 -10.21
C LYS A 452 19.74 -12.70 -10.66
N LEU A 453 18.74 -13.53 -10.39
CA LEU A 453 18.62 -14.92 -10.80
C LEU A 453 17.18 -15.18 -11.26
N PRO A 454 16.94 -15.98 -12.32
CA PRO A 454 15.61 -16.15 -12.89
C PRO A 454 14.72 -17.11 -12.07
N GLY A 455 13.54 -16.64 -11.68
CA GLY A 455 12.52 -17.42 -10.98
C GLY A 455 13.04 -18.07 -9.69
N ASP A 456 12.64 -19.32 -9.44
CA ASP A 456 13.01 -20.10 -8.26
C ASP A 456 14.53 -20.27 -8.03
N GLN A 457 15.39 -19.98 -9.03
CA GLN A 457 16.85 -19.97 -8.84
C GLN A 457 17.30 -18.93 -7.81
N LEU A 458 16.55 -17.82 -7.68
CA LEU A 458 16.82 -16.79 -6.68
C LEU A 458 16.52 -17.27 -5.25
N CYS A 459 15.40 -17.98 -5.05
CA CYS A 459 15.05 -18.52 -3.74
C CYS A 459 15.99 -19.67 -3.34
N SER A 460 16.21 -20.61 -4.28
CA SER A 460 17.02 -21.81 -4.05
C SER A 460 18.54 -21.56 -3.95
N SER A 461 19.05 -20.37 -4.30
CA SER A 461 20.45 -20.02 -4.02
C SER A 461 20.76 -19.88 -2.51
N CYS A 462 19.74 -19.63 -1.69
CA CYS A 462 19.84 -19.58 -0.24
C CYS A 462 19.11 -20.76 0.42
N HIS A 463 17.88 -21.05 -0.01
CA HIS A 463 17.02 -22.12 0.52
C HIS A 463 17.37 -23.51 -0.05
N THR A 464 18.66 -23.87 0.04
CA THR A 464 19.18 -25.16 -0.45
C THR A 464 18.65 -26.39 0.30
N ASP A 465 17.98 -26.19 1.45
CA ASP A 465 17.26 -27.21 2.21
C ASP A 465 15.83 -27.45 1.68
N LYS A 466 15.31 -26.56 0.83
CA LYS A 466 14.00 -26.70 0.18
C LYS A 466 14.17 -27.32 -1.20
N ASP A 467 14.18 -28.65 -1.25
CA ASP A 467 14.02 -29.37 -2.53
C ASP A 467 12.64 -29.04 -3.12
N ASN A 468 12.62 -28.30 -4.24
CA ASN A 468 11.39 -27.86 -4.90
C ASN A 468 10.41 -29.02 -5.18
N ALA A 469 10.89 -30.22 -5.51
CA ALA A 469 10.05 -31.37 -5.83
C ALA A 469 9.44 -32.06 -4.60
N ALA A 470 10.00 -31.81 -3.41
CA ALA A 470 9.50 -32.32 -2.12
C ALA A 470 8.79 -31.23 -1.29
N HIS A 471 9.10 -29.95 -1.54
CA HIS A 471 8.53 -28.80 -0.85
C HIS A 471 7.20 -28.35 -1.47
N LYS A 472 7.06 -28.46 -2.80
CA LYS A 472 5.78 -28.26 -3.51
C LYS A 472 4.97 -29.55 -3.48
N MET A 473 3.64 -29.45 -3.52
CA MET A 473 2.82 -30.62 -3.81
C MET A 473 3.10 -31.09 -5.24
N THR A 474 3.09 -32.40 -5.50
CA THR A 474 3.32 -32.96 -6.85
C THR A 474 2.36 -32.37 -7.90
N SER A 475 1.15 -31.98 -7.49
CA SER A 475 0.18 -31.26 -8.32
C SER A 475 0.63 -29.85 -8.74
N HIS A 476 1.27 -29.11 -7.85
CA HIS A 476 1.77 -27.76 -8.10
C HIS A 476 3.09 -27.78 -8.89
N ASP A 477 3.95 -28.77 -8.62
CA ASP A 477 5.17 -29.05 -9.40
C ASP A 477 4.82 -29.41 -10.85
N MET A 478 3.85 -30.32 -11.06
CA MET A 478 3.30 -30.66 -12.39
C MET A 478 2.68 -29.47 -13.15
N LEU A 479 2.24 -28.42 -12.44
CA LEU A 479 1.68 -27.20 -13.02
C LEU A 479 2.70 -26.07 -13.17
N GLY A 480 3.95 -26.26 -12.72
CA GLY A 480 5.01 -25.25 -12.82
C GLY A 480 4.82 -24.04 -11.89
N VAL A 481 4.13 -24.20 -10.76
CA VAL A 481 3.93 -23.13 -9.77
C VAL A 481 5.27 -22.69 -9.19
N GLU A 482 5.55 -21.39 -9.16
CA GLU A 482 6.81 -20.81 -8.68
C GLU A 482 6.73 -20.50 -7.18
N CYS A 483 7.87 -20.41 -6.48
CA CYS A 483 7.93 -20.05 -5.05
C CYS A 483 7.17 -18.74 -4.76
N ILE A 484 7.28 -17.77 -5.67
CA ILE A 484 6.62 -16.47 -5.59
C ILE A 484 5.09 -16.54 -5.67
N ASP A 485 4.50 -17.59 -6.27
CA ASP A 485 3.04 -17.69 -6.39
C ASP A 485 2.36 -18.01 -5.04
N CYS A 486 3.08 -18.65 -4.12
CA CYS A 486 2.62 -18.86 -2.74
C CYS A 486 3.19 -17.84 -1.75
N HIS A 487 4.48 -17.49 -1.85
CA HIS A 487 5.18 -16.64 -0.88
C HIS A 487 5.17 -15.15 -1.20
N MET A 488 4.94 -14.76 -2.45
CA MET A 488 4.82 -13.36 -2.88
C MET A 488 3.47 -13.14 -3.61
N PRO A 489 2.34 -13.40 -2.92
CA PRO A 489 0.99 -13.25 -3.50
C PRO A 489 0.69 -11.78 -3.83
N PHE A 490 -0.27 -11.53 -4.73
CA PHE A 490 -0.57 -10.18 -5.17
C PHE A 490 -1.21 -9.31 -4.07
N SER A 491 -0.57 -8.20 -3.72
CA SER A 491 -1.03 -7.18 -2.77
C SER A 491 -1.77 -6.02 -3.44
N LYS A 492 -1.76 -5.97 -4.79
CA LYS A 492 -2.62 -5.14 -5.65
C LYS A 492 -2.62 -5.72 -7.07
N HIS A 493 -3.69 -5.58 -7.85
CA HIS A 493 -3.74 -6.00 -9.26
C HIS A 493 -4.08 -4.85 -10.21
N SER A 494 -3.88 -5.07 -11.51
CA SER A 494 -4.47 -4.29 -12.60
C SER A 494 -5.94 -4.66 -12.87
N PHE A 495 -6.63 -3.91 -13.74
CA PHE A 495 -8.04 -4.10 -14.08
C PHE A 495 -8.39 -5.54 -14.52
N GLU A 496 -7.48 -6.19 -15.25
CA GLU A 496 -7.33 -7.65 -15.24
C GLU A 496 -6.05 -8.02 -14.48
N ARG A 497 -6.02 -9.19 -13.82
CA ARG A 497 -4.78 -9.68 -13.18
C ARG A 497 -3.69 -9.92 -14.22
N SER A 498 -2.55 -9.25 -14.08
CA SER A 498 -1.42 -9.36 -15.00
C SER A 498 -0.10 -9.55 -14.25
N ARG A 499 0.62 -10.63 -14.57
CA ARG A 499 2.00 -10.87 -14.09
C ARG A 499 2.99 -9.72 -14.43
N ARG A 500 2.62 -8.76 -15.28
CA ARG A 500 3.41 -7.56 -15.65
C ARG A 500 3.04 -6.30 -14.87
N TYR A 501 1.82 -6.20 -14.35
CA TYR A 501 1.27 -4.95 -13.78
C TYR A 501 0.74 -5.10 -12.35
N ASP A 502 0.43 -6.31 -11.91
CA ASP A 502 0.07 -6.61 -10.53
C ASP A 502 1.29 -6.44 -9.60
N ILE A 503 1.02 -5.99 -8.37
CA ILE A 503 2.01 -5.78 -7.32
C ILE A 503 2.01 -7.01 -6.41
N ARG A 504 3.19 -7.58 -6.14
CA ARG A 504 3.37 -8.73 -5.24
C ARG A 504 3.83 -8.30 -3.86
N SER A 505 3.29 -8.95 -2.83
CA SER A 505 3.77 -8.80 -1.45
C SER A 505 5.23 -9.22 -1.33
N HIS A 506 5.98 -8.47 -0.53
CA HIS A 506 7.37 -8.77 -0.15
C HIS A 506 7.47 -9.16 1.34
N SER A 507 6.38 -9.67 1.92
CA SER A 507 6.37 -10.24 3.27
C SER A 507 6.98 -11.65 3.31
N PHE A 508 7.05 -12.34 2.16
CA PHE A 508 7.52 -13.72 1.97
C PHE A 508 6.73 -14.80 2.76
N LYS A 509 5.70 -14.41 3.51
CA LYS A 509 4.82 -15.30 4.25
C LYS A 509 3.76 -15.86 3.30
N ALA A 510 3.71 -17.18 3.18
CA ALA A 510 2.66 -17.84 2.43
C ALA A 510 1.34 -17.75 3.21
N TYR A 511 0.26 -17.28 2.56
CA TYR A 511 -1.09 -17.35 3.12
C TYR A 511 -1.47 -18.82 3.29
N SER A 512 -1.80 -19.23 4.52
CA SER A 512 -2.30 -20.58 4.73
C SER A 512 -3.74 -20.71 4.22
N PRO A 513 -4.20 -21.95 3.94
CA PRO A 513 -5.61 -22.23 3.71
C PRO A 513 -6.49 -21.78 4.89
N THR A 514 -5.97 -21.81 6.13
CA THR A 514 -6.66 -21.33 7.33
C THR A 514 -6.80 -19.81 7.34
N ASP A 515 -5.77 -19.04 6.97
CA ASP A 515 -5.87 -17.57 6.80
C ASP A 515 -6.91 -17.20 5.73
N SER A 516 -6.94 -17.98 4.65
CA SER A 516 -7.91 -17.85 3.55
C SER A 516 -9.35 -18.18 3.97
N LEU A 517 -9.53 -19.12 4.90
CA LEU A 517 -10.83 -19.48 5.45
C LEU A 517 -11.30 -18.49 6.54
N ALA A 518 -10.38 -17.94 7.34
CA ALA A 518 -10.69 -16.85 8.27
C ALA A 518 -11.22 -15.60 7.54
N VAL A 519 -10.66 -15.29 6.36
CA VAL A 519 -11.18 -14.26 5.45
C VAL A 519 -12.59 -14.60 4.95
N TYR A 520 -12.85 -15.86 4.59
CA TYR A 520 -14.19 -16.31 4.15
C TYR A 520 -15.26 -16.18 5.23
N ASP A 521 -14.95 -16.52 6.48
CA ASP A 521 -15.87 -16.39 7.61
C ASP A 521 -16.04 -14.90 8.03
N ALA A 522 -14.98 -14.09 7.95
CA ALA A 522 -15.06 -12.64 8.15
C ALA A 522 -15.91 -11.93 7.09
N LEU A 523 -16.01 -12.46 5.88
CA LEU A 523 -16.88 -11.94 4.80
C LEU A 523 -18.34 -12.44 4.88
N LEU A 524 -18.65 -13.39 5.78
CA LEU A 524 -19.99 -13.99 5.90
C LEU A 524 -21.09 -12.95 6.23
N PRO A 525 -20.91 -11.99 7.18
CA PRO A 525 -21.93 -10.98 7.48
C PRO A 525 -22.25 -10.01 6.33
N PHE A 526 -21.44 -9.99 5.27
CA PHE A 526 -21.58 -9.07 4.14
C PHE A 526 -22.17 -9.74 2.88
N THR A 527 -22.37 -11.06 2.88
CA THR A 527 -22.56 -11.84 1.63
C THR A 527 -23.63 -12.95 1.66
N GLU A 528 -24.40 -13.08 2.75
CA GLU A 528 -25.51 -14.03 2.85
C GLU A 528 -26.90 -13.38 2.75
N GLU A 529 -27.83 -14.11 2.12
CA GLU A 529 -29.21 -13.67 1.87
C GLU A 529 -30.01 -13.63 3.19
N GLY A 530 -30.07 -12.45 3.80
CA GLY A 530 -30.72 -12.24 5.11
C GLY A 530 -29.78 -11.87 6.26
N ALA A 531 -28.54 -11.46 5.99
CA ALA A 531 -27.74 -10.73 6.97
C ALA A 531 -28.43 -9.40 7.41
N ASP A 532 -28.09 -8.88 8.60
CA ASP A 532 -28.77 -7.70 9.17
C ASP A 532 -28.32 -6.40 8.48
N GLU A 533 -29.10 -6.00 7.46
CA GLU A 533 -28.81 -4.88 6.55
C GLU A 533 -28.57 -3.54 7.26
N GLU A 534 -29.17 -3.28 8.41
CA GLU A 534 -29.26 -1.92 8.95
C GLU A 534 -28.16 -1.56 9.95
N GLN A 535 -27.61 -2.53 10.71
CA GLN A 535 -26.72 -2.22 11.85
C GLN A 535 -25.26 -2.70 11.73
N GLU A 536 -24.98 -3.97 11.41
CA GLU A 536 -23.59 -4.43 11.28
C GLU A 536 -22.95 -4.02 9.95
N LEU A 537 -23.67 -4.17 8.84
CA LEU A 537 -23.24 -3.66 7.52
C LEU A 537 -22.89 -2.17 7.60
N THR A 538 -23.76 -1.36 8.19
CA THR A 538 -23.52 0.07 8.45
C THR A 538 -22.26 0.34 9.27
N ASN A 539 -22.02 -0.40 10.35
CA ASN A 539 -20.91 -0.11 11.27
C ASN A 539 -19.56 -0.69 10.80
N ALA A 540 -19.57 -1.84 10.14
CA ALA A 540 -18.37 -2.41 9.54
C ALA A 540 -17.95 -1.65 8.27
N TRP A 541 -18.91 -1.21 7.44
CA TRP A 541 -18.62 -0.30 6.33
C TRP A 541 -18.02 1.02 6.83
N LYS A 542 -18.61 1.66 7.85
CA LYS A 542 -17.99 2.82 8.53
C LYS A 542 -16.60 2.52 9.08
N THR A 543 -16.37 1.36 9.67
CA THR A 543 -15.02 0.97 10.15
C THR A 543 -14.03 0.84 8.98
N ILE A 544 -14.43 0.24 7.85
CA ILE A 544 -13.65 0.13 6.61
C ILE A 544 -13.35 1.50 5.99
N GLN A 545 -14.31 2.43 6.05
CA GLN A 545 -14.17 3.80 5.57
C GLN A 545 -13.26 4.63 6.49
N ALA A 546 -13.48 4.56 7.82
CA ALA A 546 -12.71 5.24 8.85
C ALA A 546 -11.24 4.77 8.91
N LEU A 547 -10.97 3.50 8.65
CA LEU A 547 -9.61 2.94 8.47
C LEU A 547 -8.94 3.36 7.14
N GLY A 548 -9.58 4.25 6.36
CA GLY A 548 -8.97 4.93 5.21
C GLY A 548 -8.88 4.11 3.92
N ASN A 549 -9.37 2.86 3.89
CA ASN A 549 -9.32 2.02 2.69
C ASN A 549 -10.37 2.41 1.62
N CYS A 550 -11.46 3.06 2.01
CA CYS A 550 -12.28 3.89 1.10
C CYS A 550 -12.62 5.22 1.80
N TYR A 551 -11.91 6.29 1.44
CA TYR A 551 -11.78 7.53 2.22
C TYR A 551 -13.10 8.17 2.73
N GLU A 552 -13.26 8.28 4.06
CA GLU A 552 -14.51 8.79 4.68
C GLU A 552 -14.58 10.32 4.89
N ASN A 553 -13.46 11.04 4.82
CA ASN A 553 -13.38 12.45 5.27
C ASN A 553 -14.11 13.49 4.36
N PHE A 554 -14.86 13.05 3.37
CA PHE A 554 -15.86 13.87 2.67
C PHE A 554 -17.12 13.04 2.40
N ALA A 555 -18.29 13.61 2.73
CA ALA A 555 -19.58 12.94 2.58
C ALA A 555 -20.01 12.87 1.09
N TYR A 556 -19.51 11.87 0.37
CA TYR A 556 -19.94 11.52 -0.99
C TYR A 556 -21.08 10.47 -0.95
N PRO A 557 -22.04 10.51 -1.91
CA PRO A 557 -23.26 9.69 -1.92
C PRO A 557 -23.02 8.24 -2.39
N PRO A 558 -23.98 7.32 -2.16
CA PRO A 558 -23.77 5.86 -2.18
C PRO A 558 -23.46 5.18 -3.55
N ASN A 559 -23.02 5.92 -4.57
CA ASN A 559 -22.98 5.43 -5.96
C ASN A 559 -21.56 5.28 -6.55
N MET A 560 -20.48 5.46 -5.77
CA MET A 560 -19.09 5.38 -6.27
C MET A 560 -18.54 3.95 -6.26
N LYS A 561 -18.53 3.29 -7.43
CA LYS A 561 -18.02 1.92 -7.64
C LYS A 561 -16.49 1.81 -7.71
N GLN A 562 -15.76 2.54 -6.84
CA GLN A 562 -14.28 2.53 -6.81
C GLN A 562 -13.65 1.93 -5.54
N CYS A 563 -14.40 1.10 -4.81
CA CYS A 563 -13.83 0.18 -3.82
C CYS A 563 -13.33 -1.14 -4.45
N THR A 564 -12.70 -1.07 -5.64
CA THR A 564 -11.81 -2.13 -6.21
C THR A 564 -10.62 -2.48 -5.30
N GLN A 565 -10.54 -1.79 -4.16
CA GLN A 565 -9.76 -2.13 -2.99
C GLN A 565 -10.12 -3.54 -2.44
N PHE A 566 -11.39 -3.97 -2.50
CA PHE A 566 -11.84 -5.27 -1.98
C PHE A 566 -11.48 -6.47 -2.87
N ASP A 567 -11.22 -6.23 -4.14
CA ASP A 567 -10.78 -7.23 -5.12
C ASP A 567 -9.45 -7.88 -4.74
N ILE A 568 -8.72 -7.24 -3.82
CA ILE A 568 -7.53 -7.73 -3.12
C ILE A 568 -7.94 -8.50 -1.85
N MET A 569 -8.92 -9.41 -1.98
CA MET A 569 -9.08 -10.57 -1.09
C MET A 569 -8.95 -11.92 -1.84
N PRO A 570 -7.91 -12.12 -2.69
CA PRO A 570 -7.59 -13.46 -3.15
C PRO A 570 -7.08 -14.30 -1.98
N ASN A 571 -7.93 -15.21 -1.51
CA ASN A 571 -7.47 -16.50 -0.99
C ASN A 571 -6.45 -17.05 -2.01
N ALA A 572 -5.14 -16.99 -1.74
CA ALA A 572 -4.12 -17.30 -2.75
C ALA A 572 -4.32 -18.71 -3.36
N CYS A 573 -4.89 -19.62 -2.56
CA CYS A 573 -5.30 -20.95 -2.97
C CYS A 573 -6.54 -20.99 -3.90
N SER A 574 -7.56 -20.14 -3.74
CA SER A 574 -8.84 -20.31 -4.47
C SER A 574 -8.68 -20.10 -5.97
N SER A 575 -7.96 -19.05 -6.40
CA SER A 575 -7.71 -18.79 -7.82
C SER A 575 -6.81 -19.84 -8.52
N CYS A 576 -6.29 -20.82 -7.79
CA CYS A 576 -5.59 -22.00 -8.33
C CYS A 576 -6.34 -23.32 -8.09
N HIS A 577 -7.45 -23.30 -7.33
CA HIS A 577 -8.21 -24.47 -6.91
C HIS A 577 -9.72 -24.36 -7.17
N SER A 578 -10.10 -23.58 -8.19
CA SER A 578 -11.42 -23.64 -8.80
C SER A 578 -11.76 -25.07 -9.26
N SER A 579 -13.05 -25.36 -9.46
CA SER A 579 -13.57 -26.72 -9.68
C SER A 579 -13.08 -27.44 -10.96
N GLU A 580 -12.26 -26.78 -11.78
CA GLU A 580 -11.74 -27.33 -13.04
C GLU A 580 -10.49 -28.20 -12.86
N PHE A 581 -9.81 -28.12 -11.71
CA PHE A 581 -8.54 -28.83 -11.44
C PHE A 581 -8.68 -30.00 -10.45
N PRO A 582 -8.78 -31.26 -10.92
CA PRO A 582 -8.81 -32.43 -10.06
C PRO A 582 -7.40 -32.84 -9.59
N THR A 583 -7.08 -32.62 -8.31
CA THR A 583 -5.87 -33.20 -7.67
C THR A 583 -6.10 -33.55 -6.18
N PRO A 584 -5.35 -34.53 -5.62
CA PRO A 584 -5.79 -35.29 -4.44
C PRO A 584 -5.22 -34.82 -3.09
N GLY A 585 -5.96 -35.14 -2.02
CA GLY A 585 -5.35 -35.70 -0.80
C GLY A 585 -4.97 -34.78 0.35
N VAL A 586 -5.07 -33.45 0.23
CA VAL A 586 -4.70 -32.52 1.31
C VAL A 586 -5.91 -31.83 1.95
N PHE A 587 -6.88 -31.36 1.15
CA PHE A 587 -8.12 -30.77 1.64
C PHE A 587 -9.25 -31.80 1.65
N SER A 588 -10.10 -31.73 2.69
CA SER A 588 -11.42 -32.35 2.64
C SER A 588 -12.29 -31.69 1.57
N ASP A 589 -13.32 -32.40 1.13
CA ASP A 589 -14.32 -31.82 0.22
C ASP A 589 -15.08 -30.64 0.87
N GLU A 590 -15.15 -30.58 2.21
CA GLU A 590 -15.76 -29.46 2.92
C GLU A 590 -14.91 -28.19 2.82
N GLU A 591 -13.62 -28.27 3.12
CA GLU A 591 -12.67 -27.14 3.01
C GLU A 591 -12.57 -26.64 1.57
N ARG A 592 -12.50 -27.56 0.60
CA ARG A 592 -12.52 -27.22 -0.83
C ARG A 592 -13.80 -26.49 -1.22
N ASN A 593 -14.96 -26.97 -0.77
CA ASN A 593 -16.24 -26.32 -1.06
C ASN A 593 -16.36 -24.94 -0.38
N LYS A 594 -15.80 -24.75 0.82
CA LYS A 594 -15.72 -23.42 1.47
C LYS A 594 -14.87 -22.43 0.67
N LEU A 595 -13.68 -22.84 0.21
CA LEU A 595 -12.83 -22.00 -0.64
C LEU A 595 -13.51 -21.61 -1.97
N ILE A 596 -14.21 -22.56 -2.60
CA ILE A 596 -14.98 -22.32 -3.85
C ILE A 596 -16.23 -21.47 -3.59
N GLU A 597 -16.90 -21.61 -2.45
CA GLU A 597 -18.05 -20.76 -2.12
C GLU A 597 -17.62 -19.35 -1.70
N GLY A 598 -16.40 -19.17 -1.19
CA GLY A 598 -15.82 -17.84 -0.93
C GLY A 598 -15.62 -17.03 -2.22
N GLU A 599 -15.09 -17.67 -3.26
CA GLU A 599 -15.00 -17.08 -4.60
C GLU A 599 -16.38 -16.66 -5.13
N LYS A 600 -17.42 -17.48 -4.91
CA LYS A 600 -18.81 -17.13 -5.29
C LYS A 600 -19.45 -16.05 -4.42
N ARG A 601 -19.19 -16.03 -3.10
CA ARG A 601 -19.66 -14.97 -2.18
C ARG A 601 -19.06 -13.63 -2.58
N TYR A 602 -17.76 -13.61 -2.87
CA TYR A 602 -17.05 -12.44 -3.39
C TYR A 602 -17.62 -11.99 -4.75
N GLN A 603 -17.88 -12.90 -5.69
CA GLN A 603 -18.54 -12.54 -6.96
C GLN A 603 -19.94 -11.96 -6.73
N ARG A 604 -20.74 -12.53 -5.81
CA ARG A 604 -22.05 -11.96 -5.44
C ARG A 604 -21.94 -10.56 -4.83
N PHE A 605 -20.90 -10.29 -4.05
CA PHE A 605 -20.60 -8.96 -3.52
C PHE A 605 -20.27 -7.97 -4.65
N LEU A 606 -19.45 -8.37 -5.64
CA LEU A 606 -19.23 -7.55 -6.84
C LEU A 606 -20.54 -7.28 -7.59
N ASP A 607 -21.32 -8.33 -7.89
CA ASP A 607 -22.60 -8.26 -8.63
C ASP A 607 -23.64 -7.36 -7.91
N ALA A 608 -23.63 -7.36 -6.57
CA ALA A 608 -24.48 -6.47 -5.76
C ALA A 608 -23.96 -5.02 -5.74
N SER A 609 -22.64 -4.82 -5.57
CA SER A 609 -22.01 -3.49 -5.63
C SER A 609 -22.04 -2.84 -7.02
N THR A 610 -22.38 -3.61 -8.06
CA THR A 610 -22.52 -3.15 -9.45
C THR A 610 -23.97 -2.82 -9.87
N GLN A 611 -24.94 -2.88 -8.97
CA GLN A 611 -26.30 -2.35 -9.19
C GLN A 611 -26.44 -0.85 -8.82
#